data_AF-A0A9E4BKA6-F1
#
_entry.id   AF-A0A9E4BKA6-F1
#
_cell.length_a   1.000
_cell.length_b   1.000
_cell.length_c   1.000
_cell.angle_alpha   90.00
_cell.angle_beta   90.00
_cell.angle_gamma   90.00
#
_symmetry.space_group_name_H-M   'P 1'
#
loop_
_entity.id
_entity.type
_entity.pdbx_description
1 polymer ?
#
loop_
_entity_poly.entity_id
_entity_poly.type
_entity_poly.pdbx_seq_one_letter_code
_entity_poly.pdbx_strand_id
1 'polypeptide(L)'
;MVGPWHVDLPRLPSNCLVGIQVFTFLSDVVAGGGGTLVVAGSHRLLNNGSRVRSKDIRKRLRRLPYFRELMSKESVDRERFLIEPGSAQDPDAGEVPLRVVELCGRPGDVYLTDMRLLHTLAPNATDEPRIMLTHRFVIEEFADSVWIE
;
A
#
# COMPACT_ATOMS: atom_id res chain seq x y z
N MET A 1 -9.50 13.92 5.52
CA MET A 1 -8.89 13.77 4.17
C MET A 1 -7.91 12.61 4.25
N VAL A 2 -7.99 11.62 3.36
CA VAL A 2 -7.00 10.52 3.32
C VAL A 2 -5.68 11.07 2.77
N GLY A 3 -4.54 10.62 3.31
CA GLY A 3 -3.22 11.00 2.78
C GLY A 3 -3.02 10.60 1.30
N PRO A 4 -1.97 11.09 0.62
CA PRO A 4 -1.69 10.66 -0.74
C PRO A 4 -1.27 9.18 -0.78
N TRP A 5 -2.01 8.36 -1.54
CA TRP A 5 -1.61 6.99 -1.86
C TRP A 5 -0.21 6.95 -2.49
N HIS A 6 0.67 6.10 -1.97
CA HIS A 6 2.04 5.95 -2.45
C HIS A 6 2.57 4.53 -2.20
N VAL A 7 3.77 4.29 -2.70
CA VAL A 7 4.60 3.11 -2.40
C VAL A 7 5.97 3.63 -1.95
N ASP A 8 6.66 2.86 -1.11
CA ASP A 8 7.96 3.31 -0.59
C ASP A 8 9.10 3.04 -1.57
N LEU A 9 9.06 1.88 -2.25
CA LEU A 9 10.14 1.45 -3.15
C LEU A 9 9.70 1.37 -4.62
N PRO A 10 10.66 1.53 -5.56
CA PRO A 10 10.40 1.33 -6.98
C PRO A 10 10.09 -0.14 -7.32
N ARG A 11 9.58 -0.36 -8.54
CA ARG A 11 9.69 -1.67 -9.19
C ARG A 11 11.10 -1.81 -9.75
N LEU A 12 11.71 -2.98 -9.57
CA LEU A 12 13.02 -3.31 -10.13
C LEU A 12 12.86 -4.36 -11.23
N PRO A 13 13.78 -4.39 -12.23
CA PRO A 13 13.74 -5.37 -13.31
C PRO A 13 13.72 -6.83 -12.85
N SER A 14 14.33 -7.13 -11.69
CA SER A 14 14.35 -8.49 -11.13
C SER A 14 12.96 -9.02 -10.76
N ASN A 15 11.96 -8.15 -10.58
CA ASN A 15 10.63 -8.46 -10.04
C ASN A 15 10.62 -9.15 -8.67
N CYS A 16 11.77 -9.36 -8.05
CA CYS A 16 11.93 -9.97 -6.72
C CYS A 16 11.36 -9.06 -5.62
N LEU A 17 11.14 -9.64 -4.45
CA LEU A 17 10.96 -8.88 -3.21
C LEU A 17 12.20 -8.00 -3.00
N VAL A 18 11.99 -6.73 -2.67
CA VAL A 18 13.07 -5.74 -2.55
C VAL A 18 13.25 -5.28 -1.10
N GLY A 19 12.17 -5.29 -0.33
CA GLY A 19 12.17 -4.92 1.07
C GLY A 19 10.82 -5.15 1.72
N ILE A 20 10.84 -5.20 3.04
CA ILE A 20 9.67 -5.37 3.90
C ILE A 20 9.54 -4.13 4.80
N GLN A 21 8.33 -3.60 4.87
CA GLN A 21 7.94 -2.65 5.88
C GLN A 21 7.20 -3.40 6.99
N VAL A 22 7.63 -3.13 8.22
CA VAL A 22 6.99 -3.57 9.45
C VAL A 22 6.07 -2.46 9.91
N PHE A 23 4.81 -2.80 10.20
CA PHE A 23 3.90 -1.96 10.96
C PHE A 23 3.58 -2.68 12.27
N THR A 24 3.78 -2.01 13.40
CA THR A 24 3.38 -2.50 14.72
C THR A 24 2.69 -1.40 15.51
N PHE A 25 2.02 -1.80 16.59
CA PHE A 25 1.12 -0.96 17.36
C PHE A 25 1.70 -0.74 18.74
N LEU A 26 1.66 0.51 19.20
CA LEU A 26 2.04 0.90 20.57
C LEU A 26 0.79 1.25 21.42
N SER A 27 -0.36 1.45 20.78
CA SER A 27 -1.68 1.55 21.36
C SER A 27 -2.66 0.67 20.57
N ASP A 28 -3.85 0.40 21.11
CA ASP A 28 -4.90 -0.26 20.33
C ASP A 28 -5.29 0.62 19.13
N VAL A 29 -5.44 0.00 17.96
CA VAL A 29 -5.94 0.64 16.73
C VAL A 29 -7.10 -0.19 16.23
N VAL A 30 -8.31 0.31 16.46
CA VAL A 30 -9.57 -0.29 16.01
C VAL A 30 -9.89 0.14 14.57
N ALA A 31 -10.89 -0.51 13.95
CA ALA A 31 -11.41 -0.05 12.66
C ALA A 31 -11.95 1.39 12.78
N GLY A 32 -11.61 2.25 11.82
CA GLY A 32 -11.84 3.70 11.87
C GLY A 32 -10.89 4.47 12.79
N GLY A 33 -9.97 3.77 13.48
CA GLY A 33 -8.98 4.34 14.40
C GLY A 33 -7.76 4.97 13.72
N GLY A 34 -7.77 5.11 12.40
CA GLY A 34 -6.69 5.77 11.67
C GLY A 34 -5.50 4.85 11.39
N GLY A 35 -5.73 3.54 11.30
CA GLY A 35 -4.73 2.57 10.88
C GLY A 35 -4.18 2.90 9.49
N THR A 36 -3.00 2.37 9.15
CA THR A 36 -2.52 2.51 7.76
C THR A 36 -3.50 1.78 6.84
N LEU A 37 -3.99 2.44 5.78
CA LEU A 37 -4.73 1.77 4.71
C LEU A 37 -3.74 1.19 3.72
N VAL A 38 -3.90 -0.09 3.40
CA VAL A 38 -3.13 -0.77 2.36
C VAL A 38 -4.07 -1.32 1.29
N VAL A 39 -3.60 -1.43 0.05
CA VAL A 39 -4.29 -2.20 -0.98
C VAL A 39 -3.60 -3.55 -1.14
N ALA A 40 -4.11 -4.56 -0.43
CA ALA A 40 -3.65 -5.93 -0.55
C ALA A 40 -3.62 -6.36 -2.02
N GLY A 41 -2.57 -7.08 -2.43
CA GLY A 41 -2.36 -7.51 -3.82
C GLY A 41 -1.68 -6.48 -4.73
N SER A 42 -1.74 -5.17 -4.44
CA SER A 42 -1.21 -4.12 -5.35
C SER A 42 0.29 -4.20 -5.63
N HIS A 43 1.09 -4.81 -4.76
CA HIS A 43 2.52 -5.06 -4.96
C HIS A 43 2.81 -6.02 -6.12
N ARG A 44 1.80 -6.82 -6.56
CA ARG A 44 1.90 -7.75 -7.68
C ARG A 44 1.76 -7.09 -9.06
N LEU A 45 1.19 -5.89 -9.10
CA LEU A 45 0.98 -5.11 -10.31
C LEU A 45 2.27 -4.41 -10.77
N LEU A 46 2.37 -4.16 -12.07
CA LEU A 46 3.45 -3.43 -12.74
C LEU A 46 4.83 -4.08 -12.59
N ASN A 47 4.89 -5.39 -12.34
CA ASN A 47 6.12 -6.18 -12.29
C ASN A 47 6.50 -6.69 -13.69
N ASN A 48 6.68 -5.77 -14.64
CA ASN A 48 6.88 -6.08 -16.05
C ASN A 48 8.36 -6.27 -16.45
N GLY A 49 9.23 -6.54 -15.46
CA GLY A 49 10.67 -6.67 -15.69
C GLY A 49 11.39 -5.36 -16.02
N SER A 50 10.72 -4.21 -15.87
CA SER A 50 11.32 -2.88 -16.05
C SER A 50 11.35 -2.08 -14.75
N ARG A 51 12.27 -1.13 -14.65
CA ARG A 51 12.27 -0.19 -13.53
C ARG A 51 11.06 0.75 -13.62
N VAL A 52 10.37 0.91 -12.49
CA VAL A 52 9.36 1.96 -12.32
C VAL A 52 9.65 2.71 -11.04
N ARG A 53 9.90 4.02 -11.14
CA ARG A 53 10.15 4.89 -9.98
C ARG A 53 8.94 4.89 -9.04
N SER A 54 9.18 4.94 -7.74
CA SER A 54 8.16 5.04 -6.67
C SER A 54 7.10 6.11 -6.99
N LYS A 55 7.54 7.32 -7.35
CA LYS A 55 6.67 8.46 -7.69
C LYS A 55 5.79 8.24 -8.92
N ASP A 56 6.22 7.40 -9.86
CA ASP A 56 5.47 7.12 -11.10
C ASP A 56 4.46 5.98 -10.94
N ILE A 57 4.64 5.11 -9.94
CA ILE A 57 3.77 3.95 -9.71
C ILE A 57 2.33 4.38 -9.46
N ARG A 58 2.10 5.39 -8.62
CA ARG A 58 0.75 5.95 -8.39
C ARG A 58 0.11 6.41 -9.70
N LYS A 59 0.87 7.10 -10.56
CA LYS A 59 0.38 7.60 -11.86
C LYS A 59 0.01 6.44 -12.80
N ARG A 60 0.80 5.37 -12.82
CA ARG A 60 0.52 4.17 -13.63
C ARG A 60 -0.70 3.41 -13.09
N LEU A 61 -0.78 3.18 -11.78
CA LEU A 61 -1.92 2.52 -11.14
C LEU A 61 -3.22 3.28 -11.41
N ARG A 62 -3.23 4.62 -11.36
CA ARG A 62 -4.42 5.44 -11.69
C ARG A 62 -4.99 5.24 -13.11
N ARG A 63 -4.27 4.58 -14.01
CA ARG A 63 -4.79 4.21 -15.34
C ARG A 63 -5.70 2.98 -15.30
N LEU A 64 -5.56 2.16 -14.26
CA LEU A 64 -6.38 0.97 -14.05
C LEU A 64 -7.73 1.39 -13.42
N PRO A 65 -8.87 0.84 -13.88
CA PRO A 65 -10.21 1.27 -13.43
C PRO A 65 -10.38 1.30 -11.91
N TYR A 66 -9.98 0.23 -11.21
CA TYR A 66 -10.08 0.11 -9.76
C TYR A 66 -9.38 1.27 -9.03
N PHE A 67 -8.12 1.55 -9.36
CA PHE A 67 -7.34 2.59 -8.69
C PHE A 67 -7.73 4.01 -9.14
N ARG A 68 -8.19 4.17 -10.38
CA ARG A 68 -8.75 5.45 -10.86
C ARG A 68 -9.92 5.87 -9.97
N GLU A 69 -10.78 4.93 -9.64
CA GLU A 69 -11.95 5.16 -8.80
C GLU A 69 -11.56 5.34 -7.32
N LEU A 70 -10.74 4.44 -6.77
CA LEU A 70 -10.23 4.53 -5.39
C LEU A 70 -9.55 5.89 -5.10
N MET A 71 -8.81 6.42 -6.08
CA MET A 71 -8.08 7.68 -5.94
C MET A 71 -8.83 8.90 -6.51
N SER A 72 -10.05 8.72 -7.02
CA SER A 72 -10.87 9.83 -7.51
C SER A 72 -11.23 10.75 -6.37
N LYS A 73 -11.22 12.07 -6.58
CA LYS A 73 -11.70 13.05 -5.59
C LYS A 73 -13.23 13.05 -5.48
N GLU A 74 -13.90 12.64 -6.55
CA GLU A 74 -15.36 12.68 -6.72
C GLU A 74 -16.08 11.45 -6.17
N SER A 75 -15.33 10.47 -5.65
CA SER A 75 -15.93 9.27 -5.05
C SER A 75 -16.70 9.66 -3.77
N VAL A 76 -18.02 9.41 -3.82
CA VAL A 76 -18.97 9.67 -2.71
C VAL A 76 -19.07 8.49 -1.74
N ASP A 77 -18.71 7.29 -2.17
CA ASP A 77 -18.72 6.05 -1.38
C ASP A 77 -17.35 5.39 -1.45
N ARG A 78 -16.43 5.85 -0.59
CA ARG A 78 -15.09 5.24 -0.48
C ARG A 78 -15.05 4.06 0.48
N GLU A 79 -15.99 4.00 1.42
CA GLU A 79 -16.01 2.97 2.47
C GLU A 79 -16.28 1.59 1.88
N ARG A 80 -17.04 1.48 0.79
CA ARG A 80 -17.23 0.20 0.09
C ARG A 80 -15.93 -0.52 -0.24
N PHE A 81 -14.82 0.18 -0.49
CA PHE A 81 -13.53 -0.46 -0.81
C PHE A 81 -12.95 -1.26 0.36
N LEU A 82 -13.37 -0.98 1.60
CA LEU A 82 -13.01 -1.75 2.79
C LEU A 82 -13.83 -3.05 2.90
N ILE A 83 -15.01 -3.09 2.29
CA ILE A 83 -15.97 -4.19 2.36
C ILE A 83 -15.82 -5.10 1.15
N GLU A 84 -15.87 -4.51 -0.04
CA GLU A 84 -15.92 -5.17 -1.33
C GLU A 84 -14.51 -5.48 -1.86
N PRO A 85 -14.19 -6.75 -2.19
CA PRO A 85 -12.99 -7.05 -2.94
C PRO A 85 -13.12 -6.53 -4.37
N GLY A 86 -11.99 -6.18 -4.97
CA GLY A 86 -11.91 -5.84 -6.39
C GLY A 86 -10.82 -6.63 -7.10
N SER A 87 -10.58 -6.28 -8.35
CA SER A 87 -9.45 -6.78 -9.12
C SER A 87 -8.90 -5.72 -10.06
N ALA A 88 -7.69 -5.93 -10.55
CA ALA A 88 -7.16 -5.17 -11.67
C ALA A 88 -6.48 -6.12 -12.66
N GLN A 89 -6.67 -5.85 -13.94
CA GLN A 89 -5.97 -6.54 -15.02
C GLN A 89 -4.58 -5.92 -15.20
N ASP A 90 -3.57 -6.77 -15.22
CA ASP A 90 -2.18 -6.43 -15.48
C ASP A 90 -1.66 -7.30 -16.63
N PRO A 91 -0.97 -6.74 -17.64
CA PRO A 91 -0.48 -7.51 -18.78
C PRO A 91 0.44 -8.67 -18.40
N ASP A 92 1.20 -8.53 -17.32
CA ASP A 92 2.24 -9.49 -16.91
C ASP A 92 1.75 -10.40 -15.78
N ALA A 93 0.87 -9.91 -14.90
CA ALA A 93 0.35 -10.66 -13.76
C ALA A 93 -1.07 -11.24 -13.97
N GLY A 94 -1.74 -10.92 -15.08
CA GLY A 94 -3.13 -11.27 -15.33
C GLY A 94 -4.09 -10.53 -14.40
N GLU A 95 -5.18 -11.19 -14.01
CA GLU A 95 -6.09 -10.63 -13.01
C GLU A 95 -5.49 -10.72 -11.60
N VAL A 96 -5.29 -9.56 -10.97
CA VAL A 96 -4.81 -9.47 -9.60
C VAL A 96 -5.97 -9.12 -8.67
N PRO A 97 -6.31 -9.96 -7.68
CA PRO A 97 -7.30 -9.63 -6.67
C PRO A 97 -6.78 -8.52 -5.74
N LEU A 98 -7.65 -7.59 -5.38
CA LEU A 98 -7.35 -6.39 -4.60
C LEU A 98 -8.34 -6.23 -3.45
N ARG A 99 -7.85 -5.72 -2.32
CA ARG A 99 -8.70 -5.35 -1.18
C ARG A 99 -8.10 -4.17 -0.43
N VAL A 100 -8.89 -3.16 -0.10
CA VAL A 100 -8.44 -2.13 0.83
C VAL A 100 -8.59 -2.68 2.25
N VAL A 101 -7.53 -2.60 3.03
CA VAL A 101 -7.48 -3.08 4.41
C VAL A 101 -6.94 -1.96 5.29
N GLU A 102 -7.65 -1.64 6.36
CA GLU A 102 -7.11 -0.84 7.46
C GLU A 102 -6.34 -1.76 8.40
N LEU A 103 -5.07 -1.46 8.62
CA LEU A 103 -4.25 -2.19 9.57
C LEU A 103 -4.69 -1.85 10.99
N CYS A 104 -5.47 -2.76 11.57
CA CYS A 104 -5.93 -2.72 12.96
C CYS A 104 -5.16 -3.75 13.80
N GLY A 105 -5.01 -3.50 15.09
CA GLY A 105 -4.27 -4.38 15.99
C GLY A 105 -4.16 -3.83 17.41
N ARG A 106 -3.62 -4.67 18.29
CA ARG A 106 -3.29 -4.35 19.69
C ARG A 106 -1.79 -4.15 19.85
N PRO A 107 -1.32 -3.54 20.97
CA PRO A 107 0.10 -3.42 21.24
C PRO A 107 0.85 -4.75 21.08
N GLY A 108 1.90 -4.74 20.26
CA GLY A 108 2.71 -5.94 19.97
C GLY A 108 2.28 -6.74 18.73
N ASP A 109 1.10 -6.50 18.15
CA ASP A 109 0.73 -7.08 16.86
C ASP A 109 1.65 -6.55 15.74
N VAL A 110 1.92 -7.38 14.73
CA VAL A 110 2.86 -7.05 13.64
C VAL A 110 2.27 -7.39 12.28
N TYR A 111 2.32 -6.43 11.37
CA TYR A 111 2.14 -6.65 9.94
C TYR A 111 3.48 -6.53 9.22
N LEU A 112 3.76 -7.49 8.33
CA LEU A 112 4.87 -7.46 7.40
C LEU A 112 4.31 -7.25 6.00
N THR A 113 4.71 -6.16 5.34
CA THR A 113 4.22 -5.80 4.00
C THR A 113 5.36 -5.59 3.04
N ASP A 114 5.21 -6.05 1.79
CA ASP A 114 6.12 -5.65 0.71
C ASP A 114 6.13 -4.11 0.59
N MET A 115 7.31 -3.49 0.58
CA MET A 115 7.45 -2.03 0.50
C MET A 115 6.94 -1.41 -0.82
N ARG A 116 6.57 -2.27 -1.77
CA ARG A 116 5.95 -1.94 -3.06
C ARG A 116 4.42 -1.94 -3.01
N LEU A 117 3.83 -2.26 -1.85
CA LEU A 117 2.39 -2.24 -1.59
C LEU A 117 1.88 -0.80 -1.53
N LEU A 118 0.81 -0.54 -2.28
CA LEU A 118 0.16 0.77 -2.28
C LEU A 118 -0.50 0.99 -0.92
N HIS A 119 -0.17 2.11 -0.28
CA HIS A 119 -0.71 2.43 1.04
C HIS A 119 -0.88 3.94 1.25
N THR A 120 -1.61 4.29 2.30
CA THR A 120 -1.84 5.66 2.75
C THR A 120 -2.26 5.69 4.23
N LEU A 121 -2.28 6.88 4.82
CA LEU A 121 -2.80 7.09 6.17
C LEU A 121 -4.33 7.26 6.12
N ALA A 122 -5.07 6.49 6.93
CA ALA A 122 -6.49 6.75 7.15
C ALA A 122 -6.68 7.94 8.10
N PRO A 123 -7.80 8.68 7.97
CA PRO A 123 -8.27 9.56 9.03
C PRO A 123 -8.52 8.77 10.32
N ASN A 124 -8.16 9.34 11.47
CA ASN A 124 -8.58 8.80 12.76
C ASN A 124 -9.92 9.43 13.14
N ALA A 125 -10.96 8.62 13.23
CA ALA A 125 -12.32 9.04 13.60
C ALA A 125 -12.62 8.84 15.10
N THR A 126 -11.61 8.45 15.88
CA THR A 126 -11.73 8.22 17.32
C THR A 126 -11.15 9.38 18.12
N ASP A 127 -11.47 9.44 19.41
CA ASP A 127 -10.90 10.41 20.36
C ASP A 127 -9.54 9.96 20.94
N GLU A 128 -9.09 8.74 20.60
CA GLU A 128 -7.83 8.17 21.06
C GLU A 128 -6.69 8.44 20.06
N PRO A 129 -5.47 8.76 20.52
CA PRO A 129 -4.34 8.92 19.62
C PRO A 129 -3.94 7.58 19.00
N ARG A 130 -3.71 7.58 17.69
CA ARG A 130 -3.17 6.43 16.97
C ARG A 130 -1.64 6.40 17.08
N ILE A 131 -1.10 5.49 17.87
CA ILE A 131 0.35 5.33 18.07
C ILE A 131 0.82 4.02 17.44
N MET A 132 1.51 4.14 16.31
CA MET A 132 2.09 3.02 15.58
C MET A 132 3.57 3.26 15.32
N LEU A 133 4.35 2.18 15.31
CA LEU A 133 5.75 2.19 14.91
C LEU A 133 5.89 1.52 13.55
N THR A 134 6.76 2.08 12.72
CA THR A 134 7.12 1.46 11.44
C THR A 134 8.62 1.32 11.32
N HIS A 135 9.07 0.22 10.74
CA HIS A 135 10.47 -0.01 10.40
C HIS A 135 10.57 -0.59 9.00
N ARG A 136 11.66 -0.33 8.29
CA ARG A 136 11.84 -0.74 6.91
C ARG A 136 13.14 -1.52 6.78
N PHE A 137 13.06 -2.71 6.20
CA PHE A 137 14.19 -3.55 5.89
C PHE A 137 14.30 -3.66 4.37
N VAL A 138 15.40 -3.16 3.81
CA VAL A 138 15.72 -3.35 2.39
C VAL A 138 16.69 -4.53 2.30
N ILE A 139 16.48 -5.40 1.31
CA ILE A 139 17.41 -6.50 1.05
C ILE A 139 18.73 -5.91 0.56
N GLU A 140 19.83 -6.33 1.18
CA GLU A 140 21.17 -5.78 0.98
C GLU A 140 21.58 -5.72 -0.50
N GLU A 141 21.29 -6.79 -1.26
CA GLU A 141 21.55 -6.88 -2.71
C GLU A 141 20.95 -5.70 -3.51
N PHE A 142 19.84 -5.13 -3.04
CA PHE A 142 19.13 -4.05 -3.73
C PHE A 142 19.34 -2.67 -3.09
N ALA A 143 20.13 -2.56 -2.01
CA ALA A 143 20.28 -1.34 -1.23
C ALA A 143 20.67 -0.13 -2.11
N ASP A 144 21.65 -0.28 -2.99
CA ASP A 144 22.08 0.81 -3.88
C ASP A 144 21.10 1.07 -5.03
N SER A 145 20.37 0.04 -5.46
CA SER A 145 19.45 0.14 -6.59
C SER A 145 18.20 0.93 -6.25
N VAL A 146 17.68 0.80 -5.03
CA VAL A 146 16.35 1.36 -4.71
C VAL A 146 16.32 2.88 -4.58
N TRP A 147 17.46 3.50 -4.30
CA TRP A 147 17.58 4.96 -4.10
C TRP A 147 17.91 5.72 -5.38
N ILE A 148 18.08 5.03 -6.51
CA ILE A 148 18.30 5.65 -7.81
C ILE A 148 16.96 6.15 -8.36
N GLU A 149 16.77 7.48 -8.26
CA GLU A 149 15.58 8.23 -8.63
C GLU A 149 15.57 8.65 -10.12
#